data_AF-A0A3B8JVJ9-F1
#
_entry.id   AF-A0A3B8JVJ9-F1
#
_cell.length_a   1.000
_cell.length_b   1.000
_cell.length_c   1.000
_cell.angle_alpha   90.00
_cell.angle_beta   90.00
_cell.angle_gamma   90.00
#
_symmetry.space_group_name_H-M   'P 1'
#
loop_
_entity.id
_entity.type
_entity.pdbx_description
1 polymer ?
#
loop_
_entity_poly.entity_id
_entity_poly.type
_entity_poly.pdbx_seq_one_letter_code
_entity_poly.pdbx_strand_id
1 'polypeptide(L)'
;QGQTGQRTSDEDIIKYYQQILTWAGYTGNDIPQFTGEYNPRTIKAYRQEMRRLVLKKFGRDIRDLDREVLSQIAKQRGRSSFGPLKGEIFKQWIVNNISGVEQVDSITFQFPTSEGRQEVNPDLMQGTTMIEAKSYHGRGGVDKPEQVENYRQILERKIPATVNKGGIKYEKTFEKVKYMFSNDEARDAWSTRLERELRGYLELWSPRDFII
;
A
#
# COMPACT_ATOMS: atom_id res chain seq x y z
N GLN A 1 -0.34 -24.18 16.84
CA GLN A 1 0.21 -24.51 15.51
C GLN A 1 0.12 -23.25 14.67
N GLY A 2 1.24 -22.54 14.50
CA GLY A 2 1.26 -21.28 13.75
C GLY A 2 1.22 -21.57 12.25
N GLN A 3 0.18 -21.09 11.57
CA GLN A 3 0.21 -20.96 10.12
C GLN A 3 1.29 -19.93 9.78
N THR A 4 2.49 -20.40 9.42
CA THR A 4 3.48 -19.58 8.73
C THR A 4 2.87 -19.21 7.39
N GLY A 5 2.32 -17.99 7.30
CA GLY A 5 1.81 -17.45 6.05
C GLY A 5 2.91 -17.54 4.99
N GLN A 6 2.71 -18.41 4.00
CA GLN A 6 3.67 -18.64 2.93
C GLN A 6 3.83 -17.31 2.18
N ARG A 7 5.00 -16.68 2.33
CA ARG A 7 5.34 -15.44 1.64
C ARG A 7 5.28 -15.72 0.14
N THR A 8 4.48 -14.95 -0.61
CA THR A 8 4.36 -15.11 -2.07
C THR A 8 5.75 -15.03 -2.70
N SER A 9 6.11 -16.03 -3.51
CA SER A 9 7.44 -16.12 -4.10
C SER A 9 7.69 -14.98 -5.09
N ASP A 10 8.97 -14.72 -5.37
CA ASP A 10 9.29 -13.59 -6.23
C ASP A 10 8.81 -13.78 -7.68
N GLU A 11 8.87 -15.02 -8.13
CA GLU A 11 8.36 -15.50 -9.41
C GLU A 11 6.85 -15.38 -9.51
N ASP A 12 6.10 -15.70 -8.45
CA ASP A 12 4.65 -15.57 -8.44
C ASP A 12 4.22 -14.11 -8.60
N ILE A 13 4.89 -13.19 -7.91
CA ILE A 13 4.65 -11.74 -8.05
C ILE A 13 4.89 -11.29 -9.50
N ILE A 14 5.97 -11.77 -10.13
CA ILE A 14 6.25 -11.48 -11.54
C ILE A 14 5.14 -12.02 -12.46
N LYS A 15 4.74 -13.28 -12.28
CA LYS A 15 3.65 -13.90 -13.05
C LYS A 15 2.35 -13.12 -12.90
N TYR A 16 2.08 -12.57 -11.72
CA TYR A 16 0.89 -11.74 -11.51
C TYR A 16 0.95 -10.41 -12.24
N TYR A 17 2.10 -9.72 -12.22
CA TYR A 17 2.26 -8.51 -13.03
C TYR A 17 2.06 -8.81 -14.52
N GLN A 18 2.62 -9.92 -15.02
CA GLN A 18 2.45 -10.33 -16.41
C GLN A 18 0.96 -10.57 -16.73
N GLN A 19 0.23 -11.27 -15.84
CA GLN A 19 -1.21 -11.47 -16.00
C GLN A 19 -2.00 -10.17 -16.00
N ILE A 20 -1.72 -9.25 -15.08
CA ILE A 20 -2.38 -7.93 -15.03
C ILE A 20 -2.15 -7.19 -16.35
N LEU A 21 -0.92 -7.20 -16.88
CA LEU A 21 -0.60 -6.55 -18.15
C LEU A 21 -1.28 -7.23 -19.34
N THR A 22 -1.31 -8.56 -19.40
CA THR A 22 -2.05 -9.28 -20.45
C THR A 22 -3.54 -8.93 -20.43
N TRP A 23 -4.17 -8.92 -19.26
CA TRP A 23 -5.56 -8.48 -19.09
C TRP A 23 -5.78 -7.01 -19.48
N ALA A 24 -4.79 -6.17 -19.23
CA ALA A 24 -4.77 -4.77 -19.65
C ALA A 24 -4.60 -4.56 -21.17
N GLY A 25 -4.46 -5.64 -21.93
CA GLY A 25 -4.32 -5.65 -23.38
C GLY A 25 -2.87 -5.57 -23.89
N TYR A 26 -1.87 -5.74 -23.02
CA TYR A 26 -0.48 -5.87 -23.46
C TYR A 26 -0.26 -7.26 -24.07
N THR A 27 0.43 -7.33 -25.21
CA THR A 27 0.79 -8.61 -25.84
C THR A 27 2.14 -9.10 -25.32
N GLY A 28 2.50 -10.36 -25.61
CA GLY A 28 3.75 -10.97 -25.12
C GLY A 28 5.02 -10.20 -25.49
N ASN A 29 4.99 -9.43 -26.58
CA ASN A 29 6.10 -8.56 -27.00
C ASN A 29 6.13 -7.21 -26.25
N ASP A 30 4.99 -6.75 -25.74
CA ASP A 30 4.87 -5.49 -24.99
C ASP A 30 5.20 -5.65 -23.50
N ILE A 31 5.19 -6.89 -23.02
CA ILE A 31 5.51 -7.24 -21.64
C ILE A 31 7.01 -7.54 -21.57
N PRO A 32 7.80 -6.75 -20.81
CA PRO A 32 9.21 -7.05 -20.57
C PRO A 32 9.36 -8.49 -20.10
N GLN A 33 10.38 -9.19 -20.63
CA GLN A 33 10.76 -10.52 -20.14
C GLN A 33 11.83 -10.35 -19.07
N PHE A 34 11.82 -11.22 -18.05
CA PHE A 34 12.87 -11.22 -17.06
C PHE A 34 14.10 -11.95 -17.63
N THR A 35 15.14 -11.19 -17.98
CA THR A 35 16.37 -11.72 -18.61
C THR A 35 17.60 -11.64 -17.71
N GLY A 36 17.43 -11.26 -16.43
CA GLY A 36 18.52 -11.08 -15.47
C GLY A 36 18.71 -12.28 -14.54
N GLU A 37 19.79 -12.24 -13.76
CA GLU A 37 19.96 -13.14 -12.62
C GLU A 37 18.87 -12.89 -11.57
N TYR A 38 18.37 -13.94 -10.92
CA TYR A 38 17.44 -13.85 -9.80
C TYR A 38 18.15 -13.38 -8.53
N ASN A 39 18.50 -12.10 -8.46
CA ASN A 39 18.99 -11.46 -7.25
C ASN A 39 18.06 -10.32 -6.81
N PRO A 40 18.09 -9.89 -5.53
CA PRO A 40 17.12 -8.93 -4.99
C PRO A 40 17.08 -7.59 -5.74
N ARG A 41 18.23 -7.13 -6.26
CA ARG A 41 18.34 -5.84 -6.95
C ARG A 41 17.69 -5.88 -8.34
N THR A 42 17.98 -6.91 -9.12
CA THR A 42 17.43 -7.10 -10.47
C THR A 42 15.93 -7.37 -10.42
N ILE A 43 15.46 -8.20 -9.49
CA ILE A 43 14.03 -8.48 -9.29
C ILE A 43 13.28 -7.21 -8.88
N LYS A 44 13.84 -6.41 -7.96
CA LYS A 44 13.22 -5.14 -7.54
C LYS A 44 13.07 -4.17 -8.72
N ALA A 45 14.14 -3.98 -9.50
CA ALA A 45 14.11 -3.11 -10.68
C ALA A 45 13.08 -3.59 -11.71
N TYR A 46 13.04 -4.89 -11.99
CA TYR A 46 12.09 -5.47 -12.93
C TYR A 46 10.63 -5.29 -12.48
N ARG A 47 10.33 -5.49 -11.19
CA ARG A 47 9.00 -5.23 -10.64
C ARG A 47 8.59 -3.77 -10.73
N GLN A 48 9.53 -2.85 -10.52
CA GLN A 48 9.28 -1.43 -10.68
C GLN A 48 8.89 -1.12 -12.13
N GLU A 49 9.57 -1.71 -13.11
CA GLU A 49 9.21 -1.54 -14.52
C GLU A 49 7.83 -2.12 -14.85
N MET A 50 7.53 -3.32 -14.38
CA MET A 50 6.20 -3.91 -14.56
C MET A 50 5.09 -3.05 -13.92
N ARG A 51 5.33 -2.55 -12.70
CA ARG A 51 4.40 -1.63 -12.01
C ARG A 51 4.21 -0.33 -12.79
N ARG A 52 5.27 0.21 -13.37
CA ARG A 52 5.20 1.41 -14.23
C ARG A 52 4.30 1.17 -15.44
N LEU A 53 4.36 0.00 -16.06
CA LEU A 53 3.46 -0.36 -17.18
C LEU A 53 2.01 -0.47 -16.72
N VAL A 54 1.74 -1.10 -15.58
CA VAL A 54 0.39 -1.17 -15.00
C VAL A 54 -0.16 0.24 -14.77
N LEU A 55 0.63 1.13 -14.17
CA LEU A 55 0.23 2.51 -13.92
C LEU A 55 0.18 3.37 -15.19
N LYS A 56 0.89 3.03 -16.26
CA LYS A 56 0.71 3.69 -17.55
C LYS A 56 -0.70 3.46 -18.09
N LYS A 57 -1.27 2.26 -17.87
CA LYS A 57 -2.63 1.91 -18.29
C LYS A 57 -3.70 2.45 -17.33
N PHE A 58 -3.57 2.16 -16.04
CA PHE A 58 -4.59 2.43 -15.02
C PHE A 58 -4.28 3.66 -14.14
N GLY A 59 -3.25 4.44 -14.49
CA GLY A 59 -2.77 5.55 -13.67
C GLY A 59 -3.76 6.69 -13.53
N ARG A 60 -4.68 6.84 -14.48
CA ARG A 60 -5.75 7.85 -14.41
C ARG A 60 -6.90 7.41 -13.50
N ASP A 61 -7.25 6.13 -13.55
CA ASP A 61 -8.31 5.57 -12.71
C ASP A 61 -7.91 4.19 -12.17
N ILE A 62 -7.46 4.17 -10.92
CA ILE A 62 -7.04 2.94 -10.24
C ILE A 62 -8.23 2.02 -9.92
N ARG A 63 -9.48 2.52 -10.00
CA ARG A 63 -10.68 1.72 -9.79
C ARG A 63 -10.88 0.68 -10.89
N ASP A 64 -10.48 1.01 -12.12
CA ASP A 64 -10.58 0.09 -13.27
C ASP A 64 -9.63 -1.09 -13.10
N LEU A 65 -8.41 -0.86 -12.58
CA LEU A 65 -7.50 -1.96 -12.22
C LEU A 65 -8.17 -2.93 -11.23
N ASP A 66 -8.85 -2.39 -10.22
CA ASP A 66 -9.50 -3.19 -9.20
C ASP A 66 -10.71 -3.97 -9.73
N ARG A 67 -11.61 -3.27 -10.42
CA ARG A 67 -12.88 -3.81 -10.91
C ARG A 67 -12.70 -4.75 -12.11
N GLU A 68 -11.89 -4.36 -13.07
CA GLU A 68 -11.80 -5.05 -14.35
C GLU A 68 -10.76 -6.17 -14.33
N VAL A 69 -9.63 -5.97 -13.66
CA VAL A 69 -8.50 -6.90 -13.74
C VAL A 69 -8.36 -7.74 -12.46
N LEU A 70 -8.17 -7.09 -11.31
CA LEU A 70 -7.88 -7.80 -10.07
C LEU A 70 -9.05 -8.66 -9.60
N SER A 71 -10.29 -8.18 -9.74
CA SER A 71 -11.49 -8.97 -9.46
C SER A 71 -11.59 -10.23 -10.33
N GLN A 72 -11.24 -10.14 -11.62
CA GLN A 72 -11.29 -11.28 -12.53
C GLN A 72 -10.20 -12.30 -12.21
N ILE A 73 -8.97 -11.83 -11.98
CA ILE A 73 -7.85 -12.68 -11.57
C ILE A 73 -8.18 -13.40 -10.25
N ALA A 74 -8.79 -12.71 -9.28
CA ALA A 74 -9.21 -13.30 -8.01
C ALA A 74 -10.26 -14.41 -8.19
N LYS A 75 -11.28 -14.17 -9.03
CA LYS A 75 -12.31 -15.18 -9.36
C LYS A 75 -11.71 -16.42 -10.02
N GLN A 76 -10.80 -16.25 -10.97
CA GLN A 76 -10.18 -17.37 -11.70
C GLN A 76 -9.28 -18.24 -10.83
N ARG A 77 -8.58 -17.65 -9.86
CA ARG A 77 -7.58 -18.36 -9.05
C ARG A 77 -8.15 -18.98 -7.77
N GLY A 78 -9.41 -18.71 -7.43
CA GLY A 78 -9.99 -19.13 -6.15
C GLY A 78 -9.19 -18.66 -4.93
N ARG A 79 -8.36 -17.61 -5.10
CA ARG A 79 -7.48 -17.05 -4.07
C ARG A 79 -7.89 -15.60 -3.80
N SER A 80 -8.10 -15.29 -2.53
CA SER A 80 -8.42 -13.94 -2.04
C SER A 80 -7.19 -13.04 -1.84
N SER A 81 -5.98 -13.59 -1.82
CA SER A 81 -4.78 -12.86 -1.37
C SER A 81 -3.88 -12.33 -2.49
N PHE A 82 -4.37 -11.31 -3.20
CA PHE A 82 -3.55 -10.43 -4.04
C PHE A 82 -3.10 -9.15 -3.31
N GLY A 83 -3.37 -9.08 -2.01
CA GLY A 83 -3.17 -7.89 -1.17
C GLY A 83 -1.80 -7.22 -1.29
N PRO A 84 -0.66 -7.94 -1.23
CA PRO A 84 0.65 -7.31 -1.29
C PRO A 84 0.94 -6.61 -2.63
N LEU A 85 0.59 -7.25 -3.76
CA LEU A 85 0.80 -6.69 -5.09
C LEU A 85 -0.07 -5.45 -5.32
N LYS A 86 -1.34 -5.53 -4.93
CA LYS A 86 -2.30 -4.44 -5.05
C LYS A 86 -1.88 -3.23 -4.20
N GLY A 87 -1.48 -3.46 -2.95
CA GLY A 87 -1.00 -2.42 -2.06
C GLY A 87 0.20 -1.67 -2.64
N GLU A 88 1.14 -2.39 -3.24
CA GLU A 88 2.31 -1.79 -3.88
C GLU A 88 1.97 -0.96 -5.14
N ILE A 89 1.05 -1.43 -5.98
CA ILE A 89 0.58 -0.64 -7.14
C ILE A 89 -0.17 0.61 -6.68
N PHE A 90 -1.05 0.47 -5.68
CA PHE A 90 -1.83 1.58 -5.16
C PHE A 90 -0.96 2.63 -4.45
N LYS A 91 0.02 2.22 -3.64
CA LYS A 91 1.03 3.13 -3.07
C LYS A 91 1.72 3.96 -4.14
N GLN A 92 2.18 3.32 -5.21
CA GLN A 92 2.84 4.03 -6.30
C GLN A 92 1.87 4.95 -7.07
N TRP A 93 0.61 4.55 -7.23
CA TRP A 93 -0.43 5.41 -7.79
C TRP A 93 -0.62 6.69 -6.96
N ILE A 94 -0.66 6.58 -5.63
CA ILE A 94 -0.75 7.74 -4.72
C ILE A 94 0.45 8.68 -4.94
N VAL A 95 1.67 8.14 -4.93
CA VAL A 95 2.89 8.94 -5.13
C VAL A 95 2.87 9.69 -6.47
N ASN A 96 2.33 9.06 -7.53
CA ASN A 96 2.30 9.66 -8.86
C ASN A 96 1.20 10.73 -9.04
N ASN A 97 0.10 10.65 -8.29
CA ASN A 97 -1.09 11.47 -8.54
C ASN A 97 -1.38 12.50 -7.43
N ILE A 98 -0.74 12.38 -6.27
CA ILE A 98 -1.03 13.22 -5.11
C ILE A 98 0.19 14.08 -4.80
N SER A 99 0.05 15.40 -5.02
CA SER A 99 1.15 16.35 -4.82
C SER A 99 1.67 16.33 -3.38
N GLY A 100 3.01 16.33 -3.25
CA GLY A 100 3.70 16.37 -1.95
C GLY A 100 3.69 15.04 -1.19
N VAL A 101 3.13 13.96 -1.74
CA VAL A 101 3.31 12.62 -1.17
C VAL A 101 4.70 12.10 -1.51
N GLU A 102 5.40 11.60 -0.50
CA GLU A 102 6.75 11.09 -0.61
C GLU A 102 6.76 9.58 -0.42
N GLN A 103 7.40 8.87 -1.35
CA GLN A 103 7.82 7.50 -1.11
C GLN A 103 9.09 7.51 -0.26
N VAL A 104 9.04 6.75 0.83
CA VAL A 104 10.14 6.57 1.78
C VAL A 104 10.42 5.08 1.92
N ASP A 105 11.65 4.74 2.29
CA ASP A 105 12.07 3.33 2.45
C ASP A 105 11.44 2.74 3.71
N SER A 106 11.37 3.54 4.79
CA SER A 106 10.64 3.19 6.01
C SER A 106 10.32 4.44 6.82
N ILE A 107 9.22 4.40 7.57
CA ILE A 107 8.93 5.30 8.67
C ILE A 107 8.74 4.40 9.87
N THR A 108 9.58 4.53 10.89
CA THR A 108 9.56 3.62 12.02
C THR A 108 9.38 4.40 13.29
N PHE A 109 8.26 4.18 13.96
CA PHE A 109 8.08 4.61 15.33
C PHE A 109 8.73 3.61 16.26
N GLN A 110 9.45 4.10 17.26
CA GLN A 110 9.87 3.31 18.41
C GLN A 110 9.33 4.02 19.64
N PHE A 111 8.29 3.46 20.24
CA PHE A 111 7.81 3.93 21.53
C PHE A 111 7.76 2.78 22.53
N PRO A 112 8.07 3.07 23.81
CA PRO A 112 7.99 2.09 24.87
C PRO A 112 6.53 1.71 25.11
N THR A 113 6.23 0.42 25.00
CA THR A 113 5.01 -0.21 25.48
C THR A 113 5.34 -1.09 26.68
N SER A 114 4.32 -1.57 27.41
CA SER A 114 4.50 -2.56 28.49
C SER A 114 5.09 -3.89 28.02
N GLU A 115 5.07 -4.15 26.70
CA GLU A 115 5.52 -5.40 26.08
C GLU A 115 6.83 -5.24 25.29
N GLY A 116 7.41 -4.03 25.23
CA GLY A 116 8.68 -3.77 24.57
C GLY A 116 8.66 -2.54 23.66
N ARG A 117 9.48 -2.55 22.61
CA ARG A 117 9.42 -1.54 21.55
C ARG A 117 8.48 -2.03 20.46
N GLN A 118 7.44 -1.25 20.18
CA GLN A 118 6.56 -1.54 19.05
C GLN A 118 7.00 -0.77 17.82
N GLU A 119 7.05 -1.47 16.69
CA GLU A 119 7.33 -0.91 15.38
C GLU A 119 6.02 -0.66 14.64
N VAL A 120 5.81 0.59 14.25
CA VAL A 120 4.66 1.00 13.43
C VAL A 120 5.23 1.64 12.18
N ASN A 121 4.75 1.17 11.03
CA ASN A 121 5.29 1.53 9.72
C ASN A 121 4.17 1.99 8.78
N PRO A 122 3.83 3.29 8.76
CA PRO A 122 2.93 3.82 7.74
C PRO A 122 3.51 3.62 6.34
N ASP A 123 2.62 3.51 5.36
CA ASP A 123 2.97 3.22 3.97
C ASP A 123 3.73 4.37 3.29
N LEU A 124 3.30 5.61 3.54
CA LEU A 124 3.77 6.83 2.88
C LEU A 124 3.72 8.02 3.84
N MET A 125 4.22 9.18 3.42
CA MET A 125 4.05 10.44 4.15
C MET A 125 3.81 11.63 3.23
N GLN A 126 3.20 12.69 3.78
CA GLN A 126 3.02 13.99 3.14
C GLN A 126 3.21 15.08 4.19
N GLY A 127 4.34 15.79 4.17
CA GLY A 127 4.64 16.77 5.21
C GLY A 127 4.63 16.12 6.61
N THR A 128 3.79 16.62 7.52
CA THR A 128 3.56 16.09 8.89
C THR A 128 2.44 15.05 8.96
N THR A 129 1.96 14.54 7.82
CA THR A 129 0.88 13.56 7.75
C THR A 129 1.41 12.17 7.39
N MET A 130 1.11 11.17 8.20
CA MET A 130 1.30 9.76 7.85
C MET A 130 0.24 9.32 6.86
N ILE A 131 0.56 8.46 5.90
CA ILE A 131 -0.40 7.93 4.94
C ILE A 131 -0.46 6.41 5.05
N GLU A 132 -1.69 5.90 5.13
CA GLU A 132 -2.02 4.47 5.12
C GLU A 132 -2.77 4.12 3.83
N ALA A 133 -2.19 3.27 2.99
CA ALA A 133 -2.73 2.94 1.68
C ALA A 133 -3.54 1.64 1.77
N LYS A 134 -4.86 1.76 1.88
CA LYS A 134 -5.77 0.62 2.02
C LYS A 134 -6.35 0.20 0.68
N SER A 135 -5.86 -0.92 0.18
CA SER A 135 -6.35 -1.56 -1.04
C SER A 135 -7.24 -2.78 -0.69
N TYR A 136 -8.46 -2.87 -1.23
CA TYR A 136 -9.46 -3.87 -0.78
C TYR A 136 -9.75 -5.00 -1.78
N HIS A 137 -9.84 -6.26 -1.35
CA HIS A 137 -10.65 -7.25 -2.07
C HIS A 137 -11.26 -8.28 -1.09
N GLY A 138 -12.56 -8.17 -0.82
CA GLY A 138 -13.30 -9.11 0.02
C GLY A 138 -12.93 -9.06 1.51
N ARG A 139 -13.84 -9.59 2.34
CA ARG A 139 -13.93 -9.49 3.82
C ARG A 139 -12.72 -8.79 4.46
N GLY A 140 -12.92 -7.48 4.67
CA GLY A 140 -11.97 -6.49 5.20
C GLY A 140 -10.72 -7.10 5.82
N GLY A 141 -9.60 -6.99 5.10
CA GLY A 141 -8.28 -7.23 5.68
C GLY A 141 -8.08 -6.26 6.83
N VAL A 142 -8.42 -6.72 8.03
CA VAL A 142 -8.37 -5.95 9.27
C VAL A 142 -6.90 -5.64 9.54
N ASP A 143 -6.46 -4.39 9.34
CA ASP A 143 -5.42 -3.85 10.21
C ASP A 143 -5.73 -4.31 11.62
N LYS A 144 -4.77 -5.00 12.23
CA LYS A 144 -4.89 -5.47 13.61
C LYS A 144 -5.36 -4.28 14.45
N PRO A 145 -6.40 -4.44 15.29
CA PRO A 145 -6.94 -3.32 16.05
C PRO A 145 -5.88 -2.46 16.76
N GLU A 146 -4.80 -3.12 17.17
CA GLU A 146 -3.56 -2.55 17.70
C GLU A 146 -2.94 -1.42 16.85
N GLN A 147 -2.94 -1.50 15.52
CA GLN A 147 -2.30 -0.48 14.67
C GLN A 147 -3.01 0.88 14.74
N VAL A 148 -4.34 0.88 14.76
CA VAL A 148 -5.14 2.11 14.88
C VAL A 148 -4.91 2.75 16.23
N GLU A 149 -4.90 1.94 17.29
CA GLU A 149 -4.61 2.39 18.65
C GLU A 149 -3.18 2.95 18.78
N ASN A 150 -2.20 2.32 18.14
CA ASN A 150 -0.85 2.85 18.11
C ASN A 150 -0.77 4.20 17.42
N TYR A 151 -1.47 4.39 16.29
CA TYR A 151 -1.49 5.70 15.63
C TYR A 151 -2.09 6.77 16.52
N ARG A 152 -3.15 6.46 17.28
CA ARG A 152 -3.71 7.37 18.27
C ARG A 152 -2.65 7.78 19.29
N GLN A 153 -1.96 6.81 19.90
CA GLN A 153 -0.91 7.09 20.88
C GLN A 153 0.27 7.89 20.30
N ILE A 154 0.73 7.54 19.10
CA ILE A 154 1.80 8.26 18.39
C ILE A 154 1.42 9.74 18.21
N LEU A 155 0.20 10.01 17.76
CA LEU A 155 -0.27 11.35 17.39
C LEU A 155 -0.59 12.21 18.62
N GLU A 156 -1.16 11.61 19.67
CA GLU A 156 -1.43 12.27 20.96
C GLU A 156 -0.14 12.64 21.69
N ARG A 157 0.80 11.70 21.77
CA ARG A 157 2.05 11.87 22.53
C ARG A 157 3.17 12.52 21.73
N LYS A 158 2.92 12.83 20.44
CA LYS A 158 3.90 13.38 19.50
C LYS A 158 5.20 12.58 19.47
N ILE A 159 5.07 11.26 19.41
CA ILE A 159 6.21 10.35 19.35
C ILE A 159 6.97 10.59 18.03
N PRO A 160 8.29 10.85 18.06
CA PRO A 160 9.07 10.99 16.84
C PRO A 160 9.26 9.62 16.16
N ALA A 161 9.19 9.62 14.83
CA ALA A 161 9.60 8.51 13.98
C ALA A 161 11.03 8.71 13.47
N THR A 162 11.72 7.61 13.23
CA THR A 162 12.86 7.59 12.31
C THR A 162 12.35 7.38 10.89
N VAL A 163 12.58 8.36 10.01
CA VAL A 163 12.28 8.26 8.57
C VAL A 163 13.56 7.93 7.82
N ASN A 164 13.51 6.90 6.98
CA ASN A 164 14.59 6.52 6.07
C ASN A 164 14.17 6.82 4.63
N LYS A 165 14.93 7.68 3.95
CA LYS A 165 14.68 8.06 2.55
C LYS A 165 15.99 8.08 1.78
N GLY A 166 16.15 7.16 0.84
CA GLY A 166 17.36 7.08 0.02
C GLY A 166 18.62 6.82 0.84
N GLY A 167 18.49 6.09 1.95
CA GLY A 167 19.58 5.80 2.89
C GLY A 167 19.87 6.90 3.92
N ILE A 168 19.22 8.06 3.82
CA ILE A 168 19.34 9.14 4.81
C ILE A 168 18.28 8.93 5.89
N LYS A 169 18.71 8.94 7.15
CA LYS A 169 17.83 8.84 8.32
C LYS A 169 17.67 10.20 8.99
N TYR A 170 16.43 10.56 9.31
CA TYR A 170 16.10 11.77 10.07
C TYR A 170 14.89 11.54 10.97
N GLU A 171 14.76 12.35 12.01
CA GLU A 171 13.60 12.29 12.91
C GLU A 171 12.46 13.18 12.42
N LYS A 172 11.22 12.71 12.61
CA LYS A 172 10.03 13.49 12.27
C LYS A 172 8.87 13.17 13.21
N THR A 173 8.16 14.19 13.64
CA THR A 173 6.86 14.05 14.33
C THR A 173 5.72 14.24 13.33
N PHE A 174 4.61 13.56 13.61
CA PHE A 174 3.42 13.60 12.77
C PHE A 174 2.23 14.17 13.54
N GLU A 175 1.31 14.78 12.79
CA GLU A 175 0.15 15.48 13.34
C GLU A 175 -1.14 14.77 13.01
N LYS A 176 -1.18 14.06 11.88
CA LYS A 176 -2.34 13.35 11.39
C LYS A 176 -1.95 12.03 10.74
N VAL A 177 -2.96 11.18 10.59
CA VAL A 177 -2.92 10.01 9.72
C VAL A 177 -4.02 10.13 8.67
N LYS A 178 -3.63 9.99 7.42
CA LYS A 178 -4.52 9.98 6.25
C LYS A 178 -4.67 8.56 5.76
N TYR A 179 -5.87 8.01 5.88
CA TYR A 179 -6.21 6.71 5.29
C TYR A 179 -6.70 6.94 3.86
N MET A 180 -5.95 6.42 2.90
CA MET A 180 -6.26 6.49 1.48
C MET A 180 -6.79 5.14 1.03
N PHE A 181 -7.98 5.10 0.46
CA PHE A 181 -8.64 3.87 0.03
C PHE A 181 -8.60 3.73 -1.49
N SER A 182 -8.46 2.50 -2.00
CA SER A 182 -8.49 2.25 -3.45
C SER A 182 -9.91 2.28 -4.04
N ASN A 183 -10.94 2.25 -3.21
CA ASN A 183 -12.35 2.31 -3.60
C ASN A 183 -13.23 2.70 -2.38
N ASP A 184 -14.49 3.07 -2.63
CA ASP A 184 -15.38 3.59 -1.57
C ASP A 184 -15.91 2.49 -0.65
N GLU A 185 -16.13 1.26 -1.14
CA GLU A 185 -16.56 0.14 -0.30
C GLU A 185 -15.55 -0.12 0.82
N ALA A 186 -14.25 -0.02 0.49
CA ALA A 186 -13.18 -0.11 1.47
C ALA A 186 -13.22 1.05 2.47
N ARG A 187 -13.46 2.28 2.00
CA ARG A 187 -13.59 3.43 2.90
C ARG A 187 -14.77 3.24 3.85
N ASP A 188 -15.94 2.89 3.34
CA ASP A 188 -17.18 2.77 4.13
C ASP A 188 -17.06 1.67 5.18
N ALA A 189 -16.42 0.55 4.85
CA ALA A 189 -16.17 -0.55 5.80
C ALA A 189 -15.25 -0.14 6.97
N TRP A 190 -14.46 0.93 6.82
CA TRP A 190 -13.46 1.36 7.79
C TRP A 190 -13.83 2.66 8.52
N SER A 191 -14.60 3.54 7.87
CA SER A 191 -14.77 4.93 8.28
C SER A 191 -15.27 5.06 9.72
N THR A 192 -16.36 4.36 10.08
CA THR A 192 -16.95 4.42 11.43
C THR A 192 -15.94 4.10 12.52
N ARG A 193 -15.08 3.10 12.29
CA ARG A 193 -14.08 2.68 13.27
C ARG A 193 -12.95 3.71 13.38
N LEU A 194 -12.40 4.13 12.24
CA LEU A 194 -11.32 5.10 12.19
C LEU A 194 -11.76 6.42 12.80
N GLU A 195 -12.95 6.92 12.47
CA GLU A 195 -13.49 8.17 13.01
C GLU A 195 -13.67 8.12 14.53
N ARG A 196 -14.05 6.95 15.07
CA ARG A 196 -14.15 6.75 16.51
C ARG A 196 -12.79 6.74 17.19
N GLU A 197 -11.82 6.04 16.63
CA GLU A 197 -10.52 5.76 17.30
C GLU A 197 -9.47 6.85 17.05
N LEU A 198 -9.55 7.58 15.93
CA LEU A 198 -8.57 8.60 15.51
C LEU A 198 -9.21 9.99 15.40
N ARG A 199 -10.30 10.24 16.13
CA ARG A 199 -11.01 11.52 16.12
C ARG A 199 -10.05 12.68 16.36
N GLY A 200 -10.07 13.68 15.48
CA GLY A 200 -9.19 14.86 15.56
C GLY A 200 -7.80 14.67 14.92
N TYR A 201 -7.40 13.43 14.61
CA TYR A 201 -6.13 13.09 13.97
C TYR A 201 -6.30 12.45 12.58
N LEU A 202 -7.53 12.17 12.16
CA LEU A 202 -7.86 11.40 10.97
C LEU A 202 -8.19 12.29 9.77
N GLU A 203 -7.65 11.90 8.61
CA GLU A 203 -8.18 12.27 7.29
C GLU A 203 -8.57 11.01 6.53
N LEU A 204 -9.78 10.98 5.96
CA LEU A 204 -10.26 9.88 5.12
C LEU A 204 -10.28 10.31 3.67
N TRP A 205 -9.84 9.41 2.80
CA TRP A 205 -9.72 9.69 1.38
C TRP A 205 -10.10 8.50 0.49
N SER A 206 -10.78 8.75 -0.62
CA SER A 206 -11.16 7.77 -1.64
C SER A 206 -10.95 8.32 -3.06
N PRO A 207 -10.89 7.46 -4.10
CA PRO A 207 -10.62 7.93 -5.46
C PRO A 207 -11.68 8.86 -6.04
N ARG A 208 -12.90 8.86 -5.48
CA ARG A 208 -13.95 9.84 -5.85
C ARG A 208 -13.54 11.28 -5.55
N ASP A 209 -12.66 11.48 -4.57
CA ASP A 209 -12.21 12.80 -4.18
C ASP A 209 -11.22 13.40 -5.23
N PHE A 210 -10.87 12.67 -6.30
CA PHE A 210 -9.85 13.03 -7.31
C PHE A 210 -10.33 12.93 -8.76
N ILE A 211 -11.63 12.79 -9.01
CA ILE A 211 -12.12 12.84 -10.38
C ILE A 211 -11.93 14.28 -10.89
N ILE A 212 -10.95 14.45 -11.78
CA ILE A 212 -10.76 15.62 -12.64
C ILE A 212 -11.59 15.41 -13.91
#